data_AF-X0U3N6-F1
#
_entry.id   AF-X0U3N6-F1
#
_cell.length_a   1.000
_cell.length_b   1.000
_cell.length_c   1.000
_cell.angle_alpha   90.00
_cell.angle_beta   90.00
_cell.angle_gamma   90.00
#
_symmetry.space_group_name_H-M   'P 1'
#
loop_
_entity.id
_entity.type
_entity.pdbx_description
1 polymer ?
#
loop_
_entity_poly.entity_id
_entity_poly.type
_entity_poly.pdbx_seq_one_letter_code
_entity_poly.pdbx_strand_id
1 'polypeptide(L)'
;LGIIRSGLLMEVIEDLTDQAGALPTFRSCYYILRDSGEITETKNAYKKFNAALSDERDAGRFPYGLLAPTGGESSRGIPADKLEAQLQRMRENNIPPELIDGILKVVLVEKIGLIDTIQQAVRGRLPVASPAGMVRKEWASAWLLDLEYLAGHLGADNIEITYLGDYDDGGLSIENNLHWYEEQSGVTVTKYAVTPEQADYKFLHIDGYIASVRGPVLFGQDLREYLGLDDD
;
A
#
# COMPACT_ATOMS: atom_id res chain seq x y z
N LEU A 1 19.96 21.51 6.55
CA LEU A 1 18.80 21.48 7.46
C LEU A 1 19.39 21.05 8.78
N GLY A 2 19.46 21.96 9.75
CA GLY A 2 19.77 21.55 11.12
C GLY A 2 18.82 20.43 11.46
N ILE A 3 19.38 19.32 11.94
CA ILE A 3 18.72 18.08 12.34
C ILE A 3 17.27 18.39 12.73
N ILE A 4 16.29 17.80 12.04
CA ILE A 4 14.91 17.76 12.55
C ILE A 4 15.07 17.25 13.97
N ARG A 5 14.87 18.11 14.97
CA ARG A 5 14.83 17.64 16.35
C ARG A 5 13.58 16.78 16.38
N SER A 6 13.76 15.46 16.34
CA SER A 6 12.65 14.51 16.30
C SER A 6 11.61 14.86 17.36
N GLY A 7 12.05 15.33 18.54
CA GLY A 7 11.18 15.87 19.59
C GLY A 7 10.24 16.99 19.16
N LEU A 8 10.68 17.98 18.39
CA LEU A 8 9.81 19.09 17.96
C LEU A 8 8.79 18.66 16.91
N LEU A 9 9.17 17.74 16.01
CA LEU A 9 8.21 17.16 15.09
C LEU A 9 7.16 16.30 15.82
N MET A 10 7.57 15.56 16.85
CA MET A 10 6.66 14.80 17.71
C MET A 10 5.68 15.73 18.44
N GLU A 11 6.16 16.82 19.05
CA GLU A 11 5.32 17.83 19.71
C GLU A 11 4.26 18.40 18.74
N VAL A 12 4.66 18.75 17.51
CA VAL A 12 3.73 19.23 16.48
C VAL A 12 2.70 18.16 16.09
N ILE A 13 3.11 16.89 16.03
CA ILE A 13 2.19 15.79 15.71
C ILE A 13 1.17 15.59 16.83
N GLU A 14 1.61 15.58 18.09
CA GLU A 14 0.76 15.45 19.28
C GLU A 14 -0.25 16.60 19.34
N ASP A 15 0.21 17.85 19.24
CA ASP A 15 -0.64 19.04 19.26
C ASP A 15 -1.72 19.02 18.17
N LEU A 16 -1.35 18.64 16.95
CA LEU A 16 -2.30 18.55 15.84
C LEU A 16 -3.30 17.40 16.03
N THR A 17 -2.83 16.27 16.56
CA THR A 17 -3.69 15.11 16.82
C THR A 17 -4.72 15.44 17.89
N ASP A 18 -4.31 16.10 18.97
CA ASP A 18 -5.19 16.53 20.06
C ASP A 18 -6.23 17.56 19.60
N GLN A 19 -5.83 18.49 18.74
CA GLN A 19 -6.76 19.52 18.21
C GLN A 19 -7.75 18.97 17.20
N ALA A 20 -7.33 18.06 16.32
CA ALA A 20 -8.14 17.56 15.21
C ALA A 20 -8.88 16.26 15.54
N GLY A 21 -8.46 15.52 16.58
CA GLY A 21 -8.93 14.16 16.86
C GLY A 21 -8.54 13.15 15.78
N ALA A 22 -7.52 13.45 14.97
CA ALA A 22 -7.07 12.61 13.86
C ALA A 22 -5.58 12.86 13.58
N LEU A 23 -4.90 11.85 13.01
CA LEU A 23 -3.48 11.98 12.65
C LEU A 23 -3.25 13.13 11.66
N PRO A 24 -2.22 13.95 11.84
CA PRO A 24 -1.93 15.05 10.94
C PRO A 24 -1.27 14.56 9.65
N THR A 25 -1.48 15.31 8.57
CA THR A 25 -0.70 15.06 7.35
C THR A 25 0.74 15.55 7.52
N PHE A 26 1.68 14.90 6.83
CA PHE A 26 3.07 15.37 6.73
C PHE A 26 3.16 16.85 6.30
N ARG A 27 2.26 17.27 5.40
CA ARG A 27 2.19 18.65 4.91
C ARG A 27 1.76 19.64 5.99
N SER A 28 0.81 19.26 6.84
CA SER A 28 0.37 20.09 7.97
C SER A 28 1.54 20.34 8.93
N CYS A 29 2.27 19.27 9.28
CA CYS A 29 3.44 19.35 10.16
C CYS A 29 4.53 20.25 9.56
N TYR A 30 4.80 20.10 8.26
CA TYR A 30 5.77 20.95 7.54
C TYR A 30 5.42 22.44 7.63
N TYR A 31 4.16 22.81 7.43
CA TYR A 31 3.77 24.22 7.46
C TYR A 31 3.91 24.84 8.84
N ILE A 32 3.56 24.13 9.92
CA ILE A 32 3.76 24.62 11.28
C ILE A 32 5.25 24.80 11.60
N LEU A 33 6.09 23.84 11.24
CA LEU A 33 7.54 23.94 11.43
C LEU A 33 8.18 25.04 10.57
N ARG A 34 7.67 25.29 9.37
CA ARG A 34 8.10 26.43 8.55
C ARG A 34 7.68 27.75 9.19
N ASP A 35 6.42 27.87 9.59
CA ASP A 35 5.83 29.12 10.07
C ASP A 35 6.39 29.52 11.46
N SER A 36 6.86 28.54 12.25
CA SER A 36 7.60 28.76 13.50
C SER A 36 9.08 29.14 13.29
N GLY A 37 9.59 29.08 12.05
CA GLY A 37 10.98 29.44 11.72
C GLY A 37 11.98 28.29 11.85
N GLU A 38 11.53 27.09 12.20
CA GLU A 38 12.37 25.88 12.34
C GLU A 38 12.84 25.34 11.00
N ILE A 39 12.02 25.51 9.95
CA ILE A 39 12.39 25.19 8.58
C ILE A 39 12.57 26.48 7.79
N THR A 40 13.81 26.75 7.36
CA THR A 40 14.09 27.83 6.42
C THR A 40 13.48 27.51 5.05
N GLU A 41 12.55 28.34 4.60
CA GLU A 41 11.88 28.17 3.32
C GLU A 41 12.88 28.33 2.16
N THR A 42 12.94 27.30 1.33
CA THR A 42 13.70 27.27 0.08
C THR A 42 12.88 26.54 -0.97
N LYS A 43 13.22 26.70 -2.26
CA LYS A 43 12.52 26.04 -3.37
C LYS A 43 12.31 24.52 -3.17
N ASN A 44 13.20 23.87 -2.40
CA ASN A 44 13.17 22.44 -2.15
C ASN A 44 13.03 22.07 -0.66
N ALA A 45 12.64 23.01 0.22
CA ALA A 45 12.57 22.76 1.66
C ALA A 45 11.66 21.57 1.99
N TYR A 46 10.45 21.53 1.43
CA TYR A 46 9.51 20.42 1.59
C TYR A 46 10.10 19.07 1.16
N LYS A 47 10.72 19.01 -0.03
CA LYS A 47 11.32 17.76 -0.55
C LYS A 47 12.46 17.27 0.34
N LYS A 48 13.31 18.18 0.81
CA LYS A 48 14.43 17.84 1.71
C LYS A 48 13.94 17.42 3.10
N PHE A 49 12.87 18.05 3.60
CA PHE A 49 12.23 17.66 4.85
C PHE A 49 11.64 16.25 4.76
N ASN A 50 10.99 15.91 3.63
CA ASN A 50 10.47 14.55 3.39
C ASN A 50 11.58 13.51 3.31
N ALA A 51 12.68 13.83 2.61
CA ALA A 51 13.84 12.95 2.54
C ALA A 51 14.46 12.71 3.92
N ALA A 52 14.69 13.78 4.69
CA ALA A 52 15.25 13.67 6.04
C ALA A 52 14.36 12.84 6.98
N LEU A 53 13.04 13.00 6.93
CA LEU A 53 12.12 12.16 7.72
C LEU A 53 12.17 10.70 7.28
N SER A 54 12.28 10.42 5.97
CA SER A 54 12.49 9.04 5.49
C SER A 54 13.78 8.45 6.05
N ASP A 55 14.89 9.18 6.01
CA ASP A 55 16.18 8.70 6.51
C ASP A 55 16.13 8.40 8.02
N GLU A 56 15.43 9.22 8.80
CA GLU A 56 15.22 8.98 10.23
C GLU A 56 14.37 7.72 10.49
N ARG A 57 13.38 7.45 9.64
CA ARG A 57 12.51 6.27 9.72
C ARG A 57 13.24 5.00 9.31
N ASP A 58 13.98 5.06 8.20
CA ASP A 58 14.81 3.96 7.70
C ASP A 58 15.90 3.59 8.72
N ALA A 59 16.32 4.54 9.56
CA ALA A 59 17.25 4.30 10.65
C ALA A 59 16.58 3.95 12.01
N GLY A 60 15.26 3.77 12.04
CA GLY A 60 14.49 3.41 13.24
C GLY A 60 14.41 4.50 14.32
N ARG A 61 14.78 5.74 14.01
CA ARG A 61 14.77 6.87 14.97
C ARG A 61 13.44 7.62 15.00
N PHE A 62 12.59 7.39 14.01
CA PHE A 62 11.24 7.95 13.94
C PHE A 62 10.26 6.85 13.49
N PRO A 63 9.21 6.53 14.24
CA PRO A 63 8.32 5.43 13.87
C PRO A 63 7.33 5.84 12.76
N TYR A 64 6.82 4.84 12.05
CA TYR A 64 5.66 4.99 11.16
C TYR A 64 4.35 4.97 11.96
N GLY A 65 3.24 5.39 11.33
CA GLY A 65 1.90 5.38 11.94
C GLY A 65 1.59 6.64 12.75
N LEU A 66 2.49 7.62 12.75
CA LEU A 66 2.31 8.90 13.44
C LEU A 66 1.71 9.98 12.54
N LEU A 67 1.65 9.74 11.23
CA LEU A 67 1.11 10.68 10.26
C LEU A 67 -0.06 10.03 9.52
N ALA A 68 -0.98 10.87 9.03
CA ALA A 68 -2.06 10.40 8.19
C ALA A 68 -1.49 9.69 6.94
N PRO A 69 -1.94 8.45 6.65
CA PRO A 69 -1.58 7.74 5.43
C PRO A 69 -2.28 8.42 4.25
N THR A 70 -1.68 9.49 3.75
CA THR A 70 -2.24 10.25 2.62
C THR A 70 -1.78 9.66 1.29
N GLY A 71 -2.73 9.39 0.39
CA GLY A 71 -2.47 8.81 -0.93
C GLY A 71 -2.51 7.28 -0.91
N GLY A 72 -3.03 6.69 -1.97
CA GLY A 72 -3.39 5.27 -2.03
C GLY A 72 -4.82 4.99 -1.57
N GLU A 73 -5.37 3.88 -2.02
CA GLU A 73 -6.69 3.36 -1.64
C GLU A 73 -6.57 1.84 -1.53
N SER A 74 -7.27 1.27 -0.56
CA SER A 74 -7.33 -0.17 -0.39
C SER A 74 -8.79 -0.55 -0.32
N SER A 75 -9.19 -1.61 -1.03
CA SER A 75 -10.53 -2.21 -0.84
C SER A 75 -10.74 -2.70 0.59
N ARG A 76 -9.65 -2.78 1.36
CA ARG A 76 -9.61 -3.19 2.76
C ARG A 76 -8.71 -2.29 3.63
N GLY A 77 -8.63 -0.99 3.37
CA GLY A 77 -8.06 -0.02 4.32
C GLY A 77 -9.00 0.15 5.51
N ILE A 78 -9.12 -0.89 6.32
CA ILE A 78 -10.16 -1.04 7.35
C ILE A 78 -9.50 -0.71 8.68
N PRO A 79 -9.87 0.41 9.31
CA PRO A 79 -9.51 0.67 10.69
C PRO A 79 -9.77 -0.58 11.55
N ALA A 80 -8.84 -0.95 12.42
CA ALA A 80 -8.91 -2.21 13.18
C ALA A 80 -10.24 -2.39 13.96
N ASP A 81 -10.88 -1.29 14.37
CA ASP A 81 -12.19 -1.25 15.03
C ASP A 81 -13.37 -1.62 14.11
N LYS A 82 -13.17 -1.62 12.79
CA LYS A 82 -14.17 -1.95 11.77
C LYS A 82 -13.91 -3.29 11.08
N LEU A 83 -12.75 -3.92 11.31
CA LEU A 83 -12.40 -5.17 10.64
C LEU A 83 -13.38 -6.29 10.99
N GLU A 84 -13.75 -6.43 12.26
CA GLU A 84 -14.67 -7.50 12.68
C GLU A 84 -16.05 -7.37 12.01
N ALA A 85 -16.58 -6.15 11.93
CA ALA A 85 -17.86 -5.89 11.27
C ALA A 85 -17.82 -6.19 9.76
N GLN A 86 -16.67 -5.96 9.12
CA GLN A 86 -16.48 -6.26 7.71
C GLN A 86 -16.26 -7.76 7.46
N LEU A 87 -15.43 -8.43 8.27
CA LEU A 87 -15.28 -9.88 8.24
C LEU A 87 -16.62 -10.57 8.46
N GLN A 88 -17.42 -10.06 9.39
CA GLN A 88 -18.78 -10.53 9.65
C GLN A 88 -19.68 -10.37 8.42
N ARG A 89 -19.70 -9.19 7.78
CA ARG A 89 -20.44 -9.00 6.51
C ARG A 89 -19.93 -9.91 5.39
N MET A 90 -18.64 -10.19 5.32
CA MET A 90 -18.07 -11.07 4.30
C MET A 90 -18.46 -12.53 4.55
N ARG A 91 -18.44 -12.97 5.80
CA ARG A 91 -18.98 -14.28 6.22
C ARG A 91 -20.47 -14.37 5.87
N GLU A 92 -21.25 -13.33 6.14
CA GLU A 92 -22.68 -13.26 5.79
C GLU A 92 -22.94 -13.32 4.28
N ASN A 93 -22.01 -12.86 3.47
CA ASN A 93 -22.09 -12.90 2.01
C ASN A 93 -21.35 -14.12 1.39
N ASN A 94 -20.79 -15.03 2.20
CA ASN A 94 -19.95 -16.16 1.77
C ASN A 94 -18.73 -15.77 0.91
N ILE A 95 -18.08 -14.64 1.22
CA ILE A 95 -16.87 -14.17 0.52
C ILE A 95 -15.76 -13.77 1.49
N PRO A 96 -15.41 -14.58 2.51
CA PRO A 96 -14.35 -14.21 3.45
C PRO A 96 -13.00 -14.09 2.74
N PRO A 97 -12.05 -13.30 3.30
CA PRO A 97 -10.65 -13.43 2.95
C PRO A 97 -10.23 -14.88 3.16
N GLU A 98 -9.56 -15.47 2.18
CA GLU A 98 -9.12 -16.85 2.28
C GLU A 98 -7.62 -16.95 2.44
N LEU A 99 -7.19 -17.95 3.23
CA LEU A 99 -5.81 -18.38 3.28
C LEU A 99 -5.62 -19.50 2.26
N ILE A 100 -4.59 -19.36 1.43
CA ILE A 100 -4.20 -20.36 0.44
C ILE A 100 -2.95 -21.03 1.00
N ASP A 101 -3.05 -22.32 1.35
CA ASP A 101 -1.97 -23.06 2.00
C ASP A 101 -1.43 -22.39 3.27
N GLY A 102 -2.32 -21.77 4.07
CA GLY A 102 -1.94 -21.04 5.29
C GLY A 102 -1.38 -19.64 5.05
N ILE A 103 -1.35 -19.16 3.80
CA ILE A 103 -0.79 -17.85 3.42
C ILE A 103 -1.92 -16.85 3.15
N LEU A 104 -1.82 -15.65 3.73
CA LEU A 104 -2.67 -14.53 3.34
C LEU A 104 -2.11 -13.92 2.05
N LYS A 105 -2.69 -14.30 0.90
CA LYS A 105 -2.36 -13.69 -0.37
C LYS A 105 -3.09 -12.39 -0.56
N VAL A 106 -2.41 -11.37 -1.08
CA VAL A 106 -2.97 -10.06 -1.36
C VAL A 106 -2.50 -9.56 -2.72
N VAL A 107 -3.30 -8.71 -3.35
CA VAL A 107 -2.96 -8.12 -4.65
C VAL A 107 -2.76 -6.61 -4.49
N LEU A 108 -1.61 -6.12 -4.93
CA LEU A 108 -1.33 -4.69 -5.02
C LEU A 108 -1.37 -4.27 -6.48
N VAL A 109 -2.14 -3.26 -6.84
CA VAL A 109 -2.24 -2.73 -8.21
C VAL A 109 -1.75 -1.30 -8.27
N GLU A 110 -0.99 -0.96 -9.30
CA GLU A 110 -0.46 0.40 -9.45
C GLU A 110 -1.56 1.47 -9.49
N LYS A 111 -2.61 1.21 -10.27
CA LYS A 111 -3.68 2.16 -10.57
C LYS A 111 -4.92 1.89 -9.74
N ILE A 112 -5.44 2.95 -9.10
CA ILE A 112 -6.64 2.91 -8.27
C ILE A 112 -7.87 2.39 -9.02
N GLY A 113 -8.01 2.76 -10.31
CA GLY A 113 -9.12 2.33 -11.15
C GLY A 113 -9.15 0.83 -11.47
N LEU A 114 -8.10 0.09 -11.12
CA LEU A 114 -8.04 -1.36 -11.30
C LEU A 114 -8.52 -2.14 -10.06
N ILE A 115 -8.68 -1.49 -8.90
CA ILE A 115 -9.08 -2.16 -7.66
C ILE A 115 -10.34 -3.00 -7.90
N ASP A 116 -11.40 -2.41 -8.45
CA ASP A 116 -12.67 -3.12 -8.67
C ASP A 116 -12.55 -4.26 -9.68
N THR A 117 -11.82 -4.03 -10.79
CA THR A 117 -11.58 -5.06 -11.81
C THR A 117 -10.86 -6.27 -11.23
N ILE A 118 -9.82 -6.02 -10.43
CA ILE A 118 -9.03 -7.08 -9.79
C ILE A 118 -9.82 -7.73 -8.67
N GLN A 119 -10.59 -6.96 -7.90
CA GLN A 119 -11.44 -7.50 -6.84
C GLN A 119 -12.49 -8.45 -7.41
N GLN A 120 -13.06 -8.14 -8.57
CA GLN A 120 -13.95 -9.03 -9.32
C GLN A 120 -13.20 -10.25 -9.87
N ALA A 121 -11.99 -10.05 -10.42
CA ALA A 121 -11.16 -11.13 -10.94
C ALA A 121 -10.85 -12.20 -9.88
N VAL A 122 -10.55 -11.78 -8.65
CA VAL A 122 -10.32 -12.67 -7.48
C VAL A 122 -11.60 -13.01 -6.73
N ARG A 123 -12.79 -12.68 -7.28
CA ARG A 123 -14.11 -12.95 -6.71
C ARG A 123 -14.28 -12.50 -5.26
N GLY A 124 -13.65 -11.40 -4.86
CA GLY A 124 -13.71 -10.91 -3.47
C GLY A 124 -12.84 -11.67 -2.47
N ARG A 125 -12.20 -12.79 -2.84
CA ARG A 125 -11.52 -13.72 -1.92
C ARG A 125 -10.21 -13.16 -1.35
N LEU A 126 -9.54 -12.25 -2.06
CA LEU A 126 -8.26 -11.66 -1.63
C LEU A 126 -8.36 -10.13 -1.42
N PRO A 127 -7.59 -9.54 -0.49
CA PRO A 127 -7.42 -8.09 -0.42
C PRO A 127 -6.84 -7.52 -1.71
N VAL A 128 -7.34 -6.35 -2.12
CA VAL A 128 -6.78 -5.60 -3.26
C VAL A 128 -6.51 -4.17 -2.83
N ALA A 129 -5.32 -3.66 -3.09
CA ALA A 129 -4.95 -2.29 -2.76
C ALA A 129 -4.22 -1.59 -3.90
N SER A 130 -4.16 -0.27 -3.84
CA SER A 130 -3.39 0.56 -4.76
C SER A 130 -2.69 1.70 -4.04
N PRO A 131 -1.42 1.98 -4.35
CA PRO A 131 -0.74 3.16 -3.84
C PRO A 131 -1.12 4.43 -4.61
N ALA A 132 -1.99 4.34 -5.63
CA ALA A 132 -2.36 5.41 -6.55
C ALA A 132 -1.14 6.05 -7.24
N GLY A 133 -0.28 5.19 -7.81
CA GLY A 133 0.87 5.57 -8.64
C GLY A 133 2.21 5.79 -7.93
N MET A 134 2.24 5.99 -6.60
CA MET A 134 3.52 6.02 -5.86
C MET A 134 3.33 5.47 -4.46
N VAL A 135 4.10 4.43 -4.11
CA VAL A 135 4.03 3.86 -2.76
C VAL A 135 4.66 4.81 -1.76
N ARG A 136 3.82 5.45 -0.95
CA ARG A 136 4.26 6.27 0.18
C ARG A 136 4.49 5.36 1.37
N LYS A 137 5.67 5.44 2.00
CA LYS A 137 6.02 4.60 3.14
C LYS A 137 5.01 4.68 4.30
N GLU A 138 4.38 5.83 4.54
CA GLU A 138 3.32 5.94 5.57
C GLU A 138 2.08 5.11 5.22
N TRP A 139 1.60 5.23 3.98
CA TRP A 139 0.45 4.47 3.51
C TRP A 139 0.71 2.98 3.56
N ALA A 140 1.88 2.56 3.06
CA ALA A 140 2.23 1.16 3.03
C ALA A 140 2.48 0.58 4.41
N SER A 141 3.09 1.33 5.34
CA SER A 141 3.22 0.88 6.72
C SER A 141 1.86 0.70 7.39
N ALA A 142 0.93 1.65 7.21
CA ALA A 142 -0.43 1.50 7.72
C ALA A 142 -1.15 0.28 7.10
N TRP A 143 -1.02 0.11 5.78
CA TRP A 143 -1.63 -1.01 5.08
C TRP A 143 -1.03 -2.36 5.50
N LEU A 144 0.28 -2.45 5.71
CA LEU A 144 0.94 -3.66 6.22
C LEU A 144 0.45 -4.02 7.62
N LEU A 145 0.28 -3.05 8.52
CA LEU A 145 -0.30 -3.30 9.84
C LEU A 145 -1.73 -3.85 9.74
N ASP A 146 -2.54 -3.33 8.81
CA ASP A 146 -3.88 -3.87 8.54
C ASP A 146 -3.81 -5.32 8.04
N LEU A 147 -2.83 -5.64 7.19
CA LEU A 147 -2.62 -7.00 6.69
C LEU A 147 -2.10 -7.95 7.77
N GLU A 148 -1.18 -7.52 8.62
CA GLU A 148 -0.68 -8.29 9.76
C GLU A 148 -1.80 -8.60 10.74
N TYR A 149 -2.65 -7.62 11.04
CA TYR A 149 -3.81 -7.81 11.90
C TYR A 149 -4.81 -8.80 11.28
N LEU A 150 -5.08 -8.68 9.97
CA LEU A 150 -5.92 -9.61 9.23
C LEU A 150 -5.32 -11.03 9.22
N ALA A 151 -4.03 -11.15 8.94
CA ALA A 151 -3.28 -12.41 8.91
C ALA A 151 -3.36 -13.12 10.27
N GLY A 152 -3.08 -12.40 11.36
CA GLY A 152 -3.18 -12.93 12.72
C GLY A 152 -4.59 -13.39 13.07
N HIS A 153 -5.62 -12.67 12.64
CA HIS A 153 -7.01 -13.04 12.88
C HIS A 153 -7.44 -14.30 12.10
N LEU A 154 -6.91 -14.49 10.89
CA LEU A 154 -7.18 -15.67 10.06
C LEU A 154 -6.30 -16.87 10.42
N GLY A 155 -5.23 -16.66 11.21
CA GLY A 155 -4.24 -17.69 11.53
C GLY A 155 -3.28 -17.98 10.37
N ALA A 156 -2.92 -16.96 9.60
CA ALA A 156 -1.97 -17.10 8.51
C ALA A 156 -0.53 -17.24 9.02
N ASP A 157 0.24 -18.11 8.37
CA ASP A 157 1.67 -18.31 8.65
C ASP A 157 2.53 -17.22 7.99
N ASN A 158 2.07 -16.65 6.88
CA ASN A 158 2.77 -15.61 6.13
C ASN A 158 1.80 -14.72 5.32
N ILE A 159 2.31 -13.59 4.84
CA ILE A 159 1.63 -12.68 3.92
C ILE A 159 2.42 -12.63 2.60
N GLU A 160 1.72 -12.82 1.48
CA GLU A 160 2.30 -12.72 0.14
C GLU A 160 1.59 -11.64 -0.67
N ILE A 161 2.34 -10.65 -1.15
CA ILE A 161 1.87 -9.54 -1.96
C ILE A 161 2.20 -9.82 -3.43
N THR A 162 1.19 -10.01 -4.26
CA THR A 162 1.35 -10.02 -5.72
C THR A 162 1.16 -8.61 -6.27
N TYR A 163 2.22 -8.01 -6.82
CA TYR A 163 2.16 -6.67 -7.42
C TYR A 163 1.83 -6.72 -8.92
N LEU A 164 0.73 -6.07 -9.30
CA LEU A 164 0.28 -5.83 -10.67
C LEU A 164 0.61 -4.39 -11.08
N GLY A 165 1.72 -4.23 -11.82
CA GLY A 165 2.22 -2.93 -12.24
C GLY A 165 2.48 -2.83 -13.74
N ASP A 166 2.63 -1.59 -14.20
CA ASP A 166 3.10 -1.29 -15.54
C ASP A 166 4.59 -1.72 -15.70
N TYR A 167 5.01 -2.01 -16.92
CA TYR A 167 6.42 -2.30 -17.26
C TYR A 167 7.10 -1.03 -17.76
N ASP A 168 7.19 -0.05 -16.86
CA ASP A 168 7.88 1.22 -17.08
C ASP A 168 8.70 1.65 -15.84
N ASP A 169 9.37 2.80 -15.92
CA ASP A 169 10.17 3.34 -14.82
C ASP A 169 9.33 3.56 -13.54
N GLY A 170 8.03 3.83 -13.67
CA GLY A 170 7.10 3.98 -12.55
C GLY A 170 6.85 2.65 -11.85
N GLY A 171 6.52 1.62 -12.62
CA GLY A 171 6.35 0.26 -12.10
C GLY A 171 7.60 -0.31 -11.45
N LEU A 172 8.79 -0.04 -12.01
CA LEU A 172 10.09 -0.42 -11.42
C LEU A 172 10.38 0.36 -10.13
N SER A 173 10.03 1.64 -10.07
CA SER A 173 10.17 2.44 -8.85
C SER A 173 9.28 1.92 -7.73
N ILE A 174 8.06 1.49 -8.04
CA ILE A 174 7.14 0.87 -7.08
C ILE A 174 7.73 -0.44 -6.56
N GLU A 175 8.19 -1.32 -7.45
CA GLU A 175 8.85 -2.59 -7.09
C GLU A 175 10.04 -2.39 -6.14
N ASN A 176 10.92 -1.42 -6.41
CA ASN A 176 12.03 -1.11 -5.52
C ASN A 176 11.57 -0.64 -4.13
N ASN A 177 10.49 0.15 -4.06
CA ASN A 177 9.90 0.51 -2.78
C ASN A 177 9.23 -0.69 -2.09
N LEU A 178 8.81 -1.70 -2.85
CA LEU A 178 8.20 -2.89 -2.29
C LEU A 178 9.22 -3.84 -1.65
N HIS A 179 10.42 -3.97 -2.22
CA HIS A 179 11.52 -4.73 -1.61
C HIS A 179 11.90 -4.19 -0.23
N TRP A 180 11.82 -2.87 -0.03
CA TRP A 180 11.97 -2.29 1.30
C TRP A 180 10.95 -2.86 2.30
N TYR A 181 9.72 -3.21 1.89
CA TYR A 181 8.76 -3.86 2.80
C TYR A 181 9.17 -5.28 3.15
N GLU A 182 9.65 -6.07 2.19
CA GLU A 182 10.12 -7.44 2.47
C GLU A 182 11.18 -7.45 3.57
N GLU A 183 12.12 -6.50 3.50
CA GLU A 183 13.18 -6.34 4.50
C GLU A 183 12.67 -5.93 5.89
N GLN A 184 11.56 -5.20 5.97
CA GLN A 184 11.07 -4.62 7.24
C GLN A 184 9.96 -5.41 7.91
N SER A 185 9.09 -6.11 7.16
CA SER A 185 7.87 -6.74 7.69
C SER A 185 7.79 -8.24 7.44
N GLY A 186 8.80 -8.86 6.82
CA GLY A 186 8.83 -10.31 6.59
C GLY A 186 7.76 -10.81 5.60
N VAL A 187 7.13 -9.91 4.86
CA VAL A 187 6.21 -10.23 3.77
C VAL A 187 7.00 -10.65 2.53
N THR A 188 6.43 -11.51 1.70
CA THR A 188 6.98 -11.82 0.38
C THR A 188 6.28 -10.97 -0.67
N VAL A 189 7.03 -10.32 -1.57
CA VAL A 189 6.49 -9.56 -2.69
C VAL A 189 6.88 -10.24 -3.99
N THR A 190 5.89 -10.64 -4.77
CA THR A 190 6.09 -11.17 -6.12
C THR A 190 5.52 -10.21 -7.15
N LYS A 191 6.32 -9.80 -8.12
CA LYS A 191 5.85 -9.00 -9.24
C LYS A 191 5.16 -9.90 -10.27
N TYR A 192 3.90 -9.62 -10.54
CA TYR A 192 3.15 -10.12 -11.68
C TYR A 192 2.88 -8.92 -12.61
N ALA A 193 3.89 -8.55 -13.36
CA ALA A 193 3.81 -7.46 -14.33
C ALA A 193 3.58 -7.99 -15.73
N VAL A 194 3.04 -7.12 -16.59
CA VAL A 194 3.06 -7.34 -18.04
C VAL A 194 4.51 -7.45 -18.50
N THR A 195 5.00 -8.65 -18.75
CA THR A 195 6.33 -8.82 -19.30
C THR A 195 6.37 -8.41 -20.78
N PRO A 196 7.54 -8.06 -21.33
CA PRO A 196 7.69 -7.87 -22.77
C PRO A 196 7.25 -9.08 -23.61
N GLU A 197 7.29 -10.29 -23.04
CA GLU A 197 6.78 -11.51 -23.67
C GLU A 197 5.25 -11.62 -23.60
N GLN A 198 4.62 -11.00 -22.59
CA GLN A 198 3.16 -10.99 -22.41
C GLN A 198 2.49 -9.88 -23.24
N ALA A 199 3.18 -8.79 -23.54
CA ALA A 199 2.66 -7.73 -24.39
C ALA A 199 3.52 -7.53 -25.64
N ASP A 200 2.87 -7.57 -26.81
CA ASP A 200 3.41 -6.88 -27.99
C ASP A 200 3.71 -5.43 -27.56
N TYR A 201 4.91 -4.90 -27.84
CA TYR A 201 5.52 -3.64 -27.32
C TYR A 201 4.60 -2.40 -27.18
N LYS A 202 3.40 -2.43 -27.77
CA LYS A 202 2.35 -1.40 -27.70
C LYS A 202 1.62 -1.34 -26.36
N PHE A 203 1.72 -2.35 -25.48
CA PHE A 203 0.97 -2.41 -24.23
C PHE A 203 1.87 -2.65 -23.01
N LEU A 204 2.66 -1.65 -22.63
CA LEU A 204 3.46 -1.69 -21.39
C LEU A 204 2.63 -1.42 -20.12
N HIS A 205 1.33 -1.19 -20.26
CA HIS A 205 0.43 -0.87 -19.17
C HIS A 205 -0.54 -2.02 -18.86
N ILE A 206 -0.74 -2.31 -17.58
CA ILE A 206 -1.54 -3.46 -17.11
C ILE A 206 -3.03 -3.32 -17.49
N ASP A 207 -3.57 -2.10 -17.49
CA ASP A 207 -4.94 -1.81 -17.95
C ASP A 207 -5.11 -2.09 -19.45
N GLY A 208 -4.13 -1.68 -20.26
CA GLY A 208 -4.08 -1.97 -21.70
C GLY A 208 -4.01 -3.47 -21.97
N TYR A 209 -3.18 -4.20 -21.23
CA TYR A 209 -3.05 -5.65 -21.32
C TYR A 209 -4.37 -6.37 -20.99
N ILE A 210 -4.99 -6.03 -19.86
CA ILE A 210 -6.28 -6.60 -19.43
C ILE A 210 -7.36 -6.32 -20.47
N ALA A 211 -7.48 -5.08 -20.95
CA ALA A 211 -8.57 -4.68 -21.83
C ALA A 211 -8.41 -5.20 -23.26
N SER A 212 -7.18 -5.18 -23.81
CA SER A 212 -6.95 -5.31 -25.26
C SER A 212 -6.31 -6.63 -25.67
N VAL A 213 -5.52 -7.26 -24.79
CA VAL A 213 -4.76 -8.47 -25.14
C VAL A 213 -5.44 -9.72 -24.59
N ARG A 214 -5.71 -9.74 -23.29
CA ARG A 214 -6.23 -10.95 -22.64
C ARG A 214 -7.75 -10.92 -22.48
N GLY A 215 -8.33 -9.76 -22.24
CA GLY A 215 -9.74 -9.60 -21.84
C GLY A 215 -9.92 -9.87 -20.34
N PRO A 216 -10.85 -9.17 -19.65
CA PRO A 216 -11.01 -9.26 -18.19
C PRO A 216 -11.29 -10.67 -17.66
N VAL A 217 -12.04 -11.49 -18.41
CA VAL A 217 -12.44 -12.84 -17.98
C VAL A 217 -11.24 -13.79 -17.97
N LEU A 218 -10.50 -13.86 -19.09
CA LEU A 218 -9.32 -14.72 -19.20
C LEU A 218 -8.21 -14.25 -18.27
N PHE A 219 -7.99 -12.93 -18.16
CA PHE A 219 -7.04 -12.39 -17.20
C PHE A 219 -7.39 -12.80 -15.77
N GLY A 220 -8.67 -12.74 -15.40
CA GLY A 220 -9.11 -13.16 -14.07
C GLY A 220 -8.92 -14.66 -13.83
N GLN A 221 -9.09 -15.52 -14.85
CA GLN A 221 -8.77 -16.94 -14.75
C GLN A 221 -7.28 -17.16 -14.50
N ASP A 222 -6.42 -16.55 -15.33
CA ASP A 222 -4.96 -16.68 -15.18
C ASP A 222 -4.48 -16.17 -13.82
N LEU A 223 -5.02 -15.05 -13.36
CA LEU A 223 -4.67 -14.47 -12.06
C LEU A 223 -5.11 -15.38 -10.92
N ARG A 224 -6.29 -15.99 -10.99
CA ARG A 224 -6.75 -16.96 -9.97
C ARG A 224 -5.88 -18.22 -9.96
N GLU A 225 -5.56 -18.77 -11.13
CA GLU A 225 -4.66 -19.92 -11.26
C GLU A 225 -3.29 -19.61 -10.66
N TYR A 226 -2.71 -18.47 -11.02
CA TYR A 226 -1.42 -18.00 -10.48
C TYR A 226 -1.45 -17.85 -8.96
N LEU A 227 -2.54 -17.31 -8.41
CA LEU A 227 -2.71 -17.12 -6.97
C LEU A 227 -3.06 -18.43 -6.24
N GLY A 228 -3.41 -19.51 -6.93
CA GLY A 228 -3.87 -20.76 -6.33
C GLY A 228 -5.29 -20.68 -5.78
N LEU A 229 -6.14 -19.85 -6.39
CA LEU A 229 -7.56 -19.77 -6.07
C LEU A 229 -8.34 -20.81 -6.88
N ASP A 230 -9.02 -21.73 -6.19
CA ASP A 230 -9.91 -22.70 -6.82
C ASP A 230 -11.05 -22.01 -7.58
N ASP A 231 -11.41 -22.54 -8.75
CA ASP A 231 -12.40 -21.95 -9.66
C ASP A 231 -13.87 -22.22 -9.27
N ASP A 232 -14.09 -22.97 -8.18
CA ASP A 232 -15.39 -23.39 -7.63
C ASP A 232 -16.39 -22.23 -7.43
#